data_AF-A0A2V8P5K1-F1
#
_entry.id   AF-A0A2V8P5K1-F1
#
_cell.length_a   1.000
_cell.length_b   1.000
_cell.length_c   1.000
_cell.angle_alpha   90.00
_cell.angle_beta   90.00
_cell.angle_gamma   90.00
#
_symmetry.space_group_name_H-M   'P 1'
#
loop_
_entity.id
_entity.type
_entity.pdbx_description
1 polymer ?
#
loop_
_entity_poly.entity_id
_entity_poly.type
_entity_poly.pdbx_seq_one_letter_code
_entity_poly.pdbx_strand_id
1 'polypeptide(L)'
;DRVFGITGGGAQAEFVTVPESTLAEIPANLDWAEAASIPEVFMTAHDALFTQCRLQMGERVLIHAAGSGVGTAASQLVNAAGAIAYGTSRTAEKLARAKEFGLTESVVVANDSSEFAEAVKRWTNDAGVDVILDLVGAAYLKANLDALVLKGRLIFVGTTSGAKAEIDYSVAMHKRLRIIGTNEAVSSFRECGLPYGLRDSLCTLQPFRSVLTPPPHGCNTRYE
;
A
#
# COMPACT_ATOMS: atom_id res chain seq x y z
N ASP A 1 -10.03 7.91 -26.85
CA ASP A 1 -8.74 7.83 -26.14
C ASP A 1 -8.59 6.49 -25.41
N ARG A 2 -7.36 6.03 -25.16
CA ARG A 2 -7.12 4.90 -24.26
C ARG A 2 -7.03 5.46 -22.85
N VAL A 3 -7.97 5.11 -21.97
CA VAL A 3 -8.07 5.67 -20.63
C VAL A 3 -8.30 4.60 -19.58
N PHE A 4 -7.88 4.88 -18.36
CA PHE A 4 -8.06 4.07 -17.16
C PHE A 4 -8.42 4.98 -15.99
N GLY A 5 -9.05 4.43 -14.96
CA GLY A 5 -9.50 5.23 -13.83
C GLY A 5 -10.26 4.44 -12.78
N ILE A 6 -10.83 5.18 -11.83
CA ILE A 6 -11.61 4.63 -10.71
C ILE A 6 -13.08 5.00 -10.86
N THR A 7 -13.97 4.12 -10.39
CA THR A 7 -15.41 4.33 -10.36
C THR A 7 -15.98 3.87 -9.03
N GLY A 8 -17.09 4.46 -8.58
CA GLY A 8 -17.77 4.09 -7.34
C GLY A 8 -18.54 2.76 -7.40
N GLY A 9 -18.19 1.89 -8.36
CA GLY A 9 -18.89 0.66 -8.69
C GLY A 9 -19.19 0.52 -10.19
N GLY A 10 -19.64 -0.67 -10.59
CA GLY A 10 -20.09 -0.95 -11.97
C GLY A 10 -18.97 -1.27 -12.98
N ALA A 11 -17.71 -1.38 -12.55
CA ALA A 11 -16.58 -1.68 -13.43
C ALA A 11 -16.59 -3.12 -14.00
N GLN A 12 -17.32 -4.05 -13.39
CA GLN A 12 -17.51 -5.41 -13.90
C GLN A 12 -18.64 -5.44 -14.94
N ALA A 13 -18.47 -4.68 -16.02
CA ALA A 13 -19.43 -4.55 -17.11
C ALA A 13 -18.70 -4.30 -18.43
N GLU A 14 -19.36 -4.56 -19.57
CA GLU A 14 -18.80 -4.24 -20.89
C GLU A 14 -18.65 -2.72 -21.11
N PHE A 15 -19.51 -1.92 -20.47
CA PHE A 15 -19.51 -0.47 -20.53
C PHE A 15 -19.83 0.14 -19.16
N VAL A 16 -19.16 1.24 -18.82
CA VAL A 16 -19.41 2.02 -17.60
C VAL A 16 -19.35 3.52 -17.91
N THR A 17 -20.25 4.29 -17.31
CA THR A 17 -20.21 5.76 -17.39
C THR A 17 -19.52 6.30 -16.15
N VAL A 18 -18.49 7.13 -16.34
CA VAL A 18 -17.70 7.72 -15.25
C VAL A 18 -17.44 9.21 -15.51
N PRO A 19 -17.26 10.03 -14.47
CA PRO A 19 -16.83 11.42 -14.63
C PRO A 19 -15.43 11.48 -15.27
N GLU A 20 -15.21 12.41 -16.19
CA GLU A 20 -13.89 12.64 -16.81
C GLU A 20 -12.78 12.87 -15.77
N SER A 21 -13.12 13.52 -14.65
CA SER A 21 -12.18 13.83 -13.56
C SER A 21 -11.62 12.60 -12.83
N THR A 22 -12.19 11.40 -13.05
CA THR A 22 -11.71 10.13 -12.46
C THR A 22 -10.97 9.26 -13.48
N LEU A 23 -10.66 9.81 -14.66
CA LEU A 23 -9.92 9.15 -15.73
C LEU A 23 -8.54 9.78 -15.93
N ALA A 24 -7.61 8.96 -16.41
CA ALA A 24 -6.33 9.36 -16.94
C ALA A 24 -6.06 8.63 -18.27
N GLU A 25 -5.21 9.20 -19.11
CA GLU A 25 -4.75 8.53 -20.33
C GLU A 25 -3.80 7.38 -19.99
N ILE A 26 -4.00 6.23 -20.65
CA ILE A 26 -3.11 5.07 -20.52
C ILE A 26 -1.78 5.38 -21.23
N PRO A 27 -0.64 5.30 -20.54
CA PRO A 27 0.68 5.40 -21.15
C PRO A 27 0.86 4.42 -22.31
N ALA A 28 1.56 4.85 -23.36
CA ALA A 28 1.74 4.04 -24.57
C ALA A 28 2.46 2.69 -24.32
N ASN A 29 3.25 2.61 -23.25
CA ASN A 29 4.01 1.43 -22.84
C ASN A 29 3.22 0.43 -21.98
N LEU A 30 1.95 0.72 -21.64
CA LEU A 30 1.10 -0.19 -20.85
C LEU A 30 0.02 -0.82 -21.72
N ASP A 31 -0.21 -2.11 -21.51
CA ASP A 31 -1.39 -2.78 -22.04
C ASP A 31 -2.64 -2.49 -21.19
N TRP A 32 -3.79 -3.03 -21.59
CA TRP A 32 -5.06 -2.80 -20.88
C TRP A 32 -5.10 -3.44 -19.49
N ALA A 33 -4.50 -4.61 -19.31
CA ALA A 33 -4.51 -5.34 -18.05
C ALA A 33 -3.58 -4.67 -17.03
N GLU A 34 -2.39 -4.27 -17.46
CA GLU A 34 -1.44 -3.48 -16.68
C GLU A 34 -2.09 -2.15 -16.27
N ALA A 35 -2.67 -1.42 -17.22
CA ALA A 35 -3.35 -0.16 -16.93
C ALA A 35 -4.51 -0.33 -15.93
N ALA A 36 -5.35 -1.34 -16.10
CA ALA A 36 -6.47 -1.59 -15.19
C ALA A 36 -6.04 -1.91 -13.75
N SER A 37 -4.82 -2.37 -13.52
CA SER A 37 -4.31 -2.74 -12.19
C SER A 37 -3.88 -1.55 -11.33
N ILE A 38 -3.74 -0.36 -11.91
CA ILE A 38 -3.12 0.80 -11.28
C ILE A 38 -4.09 1.67 -10.44
N PRO A 39 -5.27 2.09 -10.95
CA PRO A 39 -6.04 3.19 -10.37
C PRO A 39 -6.37 2.97 -8.90
N GLU A 40 -7.01 1.85 -8.60
CA GLU A 40 -7.47 1.54 -7.24
C GLU A 40 -6.31 1.58 -6.24
N VAL A 41 -5.29 0.79 -6.50
CA VAL A 41 -4.25 0.52 -5.50
C VAL A 41 -3.32 1.71 -5.31
N PHE A 42 -3.01 2.46 -6.37
CA PHE A 42 -2.17 3.65 -6.27
C PHE A 42 -2.93 4.84 -5.69
N MET A 43 -4.20 5.03 -6.04
CA MET A 43 -5.00 6.13 -5.47
C MET A 43 -5.20 5.92 -3.97
N THR A 44 -5.52 4.69 -3.54
CA THR A 44 -5.69 4.36 -2.13
C THR A 44 -4.39 4.51 -1.34
N ALA A 45 -3.27 4.01 -1.86
CA ALA A 45 -1.97 4.19 -1.21
C ALA A 45 -1.56 5.68 -1.17
N HIS A 46 -1.83 6.44 -2.23
CA HIS A 46 -1.49 7.85 -2.31
C HIS A 46 -2.31 8.69 -1.32
N ASP A 47 -3.64 8.53 -1.29
CA ASP A 47 -4.50 9.20 -0.31
C ASP A 47 -4.02 8.91 1.11
N ALA A 48 -3.82 7.62 1.43
CA ALA A 48 -3.42 7.22 2.76
C ALA A 48 -2.08 7.84 3.20
N LEU A 49 -1.07 7.78 2.34
CA LEU A 49 0.29 8.23 2.68
C LEU A 49 0.45 9.75 2.61
N PHE A 50 0.01 10.39 1.53
CA PHE A 50 0.32 11.80 1.26
C PHE A 50 -0.80 12.75 1.66
N THR A 51 -2.05 12.42 1.34
CA THR A 51 -3.18 13.30 1.66
C THR A 51 -3.48 13.26 3.16
N GLN A 52 -3.65 12.05 3.71
CA GLN A 52 -4.07 11.85 5.10
C GLN A 52 -2.89 11.89 6.07
N CYS A 53 -1.86 11.06 5.84
CA CYS A 53 -0.71 10.96 6.74
C CYS A 53 0.34 12.07 6.53
N ARG A 54 0.31 12.77 5.38
CA ARG A 54 1.28 13.80 5.00
C ARG A 54 2.71 13.30 5.17
N LEU A 55 3.00 12.12 4.61
CA LEU A 55 4.32 11.50 4.65
C LEU A 55 5.42 12.48 4.20
N GLN A 56 6.52 12.52 4.94
CA GLN A 56 7.69 13.34 4.64
C GLN A 56 8.89 12.46 4.27
N MET A 57 9.83 13.04 3.52
CA MET A 57 11.11 12.41 3.19
C MET A 57 11.85 11.98 4.49
N GLY A 58 12.44 10.79 4.47
CA GLY A 58 13.18 10.22 5.60
C GLY A 58 12.31 9.60 6.71
N GLU A 59 10.98 9.76 6.67
CA GLU A 59 10.09 9.07 7.60
C GLU A 59 10.04 7.56 7.34
N ARG A 60 9.80 6.79 8.41
CA ARG A 60 9.68 5.33 8.35
C ARG A 60 8.22 4.92 8.28
N VAL A 61 7.92 4.02 7.35
CA VAL A 61 6.57 3.55 7.08
C VAL A 61 6.51 2.04 7.24
N LEU A 62 5.62 1.54 8.10
CA LEU A 62 5.27 0.12 8.12
C LEU A 62 4.02 -0.12 7.26
N ILE A 63 4.14 -1.03 6.30
CA ILE A 63 3.09 -1.40 5.36
C ILE A 63 2.63 -2.82 5.70
N HIS A 64 1.42 -2.96 6.20
CA HIS A 64 0.82 -4.28 6.40
C HIS A 64 0.29 -4.84 5.09
N ALA A 65 0.31 -6.18 4.98
CA ALA A 65 -0.02 -6.88 3.75
C ALA A 65 0.74 -6.32 2.53
N ALA A 66 2.06 -6.13 2.68
CA ALA A 66 2.93 -5.50 1.69
C ALA A 66 2.93 -6.19 0.31
N GLY A 67 2.58 -7.49 0.26
CA GLY A 67 2.41 -8.22 -1.00
C GLY A 67 1.00 -8.14 -1.62
N SER A 68 0.12 -7.27 -1.13
CA SER A 68 -1.17 -6.94 -1.75
C SER A 68 -1.01 -5.82 -2.78
N GLY A 69 -2.01 -5.57 -3.62
CA GLY A 69 -1.93 -4.49 -4.61
C GLY A 69 -1.67 -3.11 -3.99
N VAL A 70 -2.41 -2.74 -2.92
CA VAL A 70 -2.16 -1.48 -2.19
C VAL A 70 -0.79 -1.51 -1.52
N GLY A 71 -0.37 -2.64 -0.96
CA GLY A 71 0.93 -2.79 -0.31
C GLY A 71 2.12 -2.59 -1.25
N THR A 72 2.06 -3.15 -2.46
CA THR A 72 3.12 -3.00 -3.48
C THR A 72 3.12 -1.61 -4.07
N ALA A 73 1.96 -0.98 -4.28
CA ALA A 73 1.86 0.43 -4.67
C ALA A 73 2.43 1.36 -3.59
N ALA A 74 2.05 1.15 -2.33
CA ALA A 74 2.57 1.91 -1.19
C ALA A 74 4.09 1.80 -1.07
N SER A 75 4.66 0.60 -1.25
CA SER A 75 6.11 0.39 -1.19
C SER A 75 6.85 1.25 -2.22
N GLN A 76 6.34 1.29 -3.46
CA GLN A 76 6.91 2.12 -4.53
C GLN A 76 6.78 3.61 -4.21
N LEU A 77 5.62 4.05 -3.74
CA LEU A 77 5.37 5.45 -3.41
C LEU A 77 6.23 5.94 -2.25
N VAL A 78 6.40 5.14 -1.20
CA VAL A 78 7.27 5.47 -0.05
C VAL A 78 8.72 5.62 -0.51
N ASN A 79 9.22 4.69 -1.32
CA ASN A 79 10.57 4.75 -1.86
C ASN A 79 10.77 5.98 -2.78
N ALA A 80 9.81 6.24 -3.69
CA ALA A 80 9.84 7.40 -4.58
C ALA A 80 9.81 8.75 -3.82
N ALA A 81 9.20 8.78 -2.63
CA ALA A 81 9.18 9.95 -1.75
C ALA A 81 10.46 10.12 -0.90
N GLY A 82 11.43 9.22 -1.02
CA GLY A 82 12.64 9.21 -0.19
C GLY A 82 12.38 8.85 1.28
N ALA A 83 11.29 8.14 1.55
CA ALA A 83 10.95 7.58 2.85
C ALA A 83 11.37 6.09 2.93
N ILE A 84 11.33 5.50 4.12
CA ILE A 84 11.84 4.14 4.37
C ILE A 84 10.67 3.19 4.53
N ALA A 85 10.54 2.22 3.62
CA ALA A 85 9.45 1.25 3.63
C ALA A 85 9.82 -0.04 4.37
N TYR A 86 9.05 -0.42 5.38
CA TYR A 86 9.05 -1.72 6.03
C TYR A 86 7.78 -2.48 5.71
N GLY A 87 7.83 -3.81 5.63
CA GLY A 87 6.68 -4.60 5.20
C GLY A 87 6.34 -5.79 6.10
N THR A 88 5.05 -6.10 6.22
CA THR A 88 4.58 -7.39 6.75
C THR A 88 3.75 -8.17 5.74
N SER A 89 3.80 -9.50 5.82
CA SER A 89 2.90 -10.39 5.07
C SER A 89 2.81 -11.74 5.78
N ARG A 90 1.87 -12.59 5.34
CA ARG A 90 1.71 -13.94 5.90
C ARG A 90 2.65 -14.99 5.30
N THR A 91 3.32 -14.69 4.19
CA THR A 91 4.23 -15.64 3.53
C THR A 91 5.52 -14.97 3.09
N ALA A 92 6.63 -15.71 3.19
CA ALA A 92 7.94 -15.25 2.75
C ALA A 92 7.98 -14.97 1.25
N GLU A 93 7.28 -15.76 0.43
CA GLU A 93 7.19 -15.56 -1.01
C GLU A 93 6.60 -14.18 -1.37
N LYS A 94 5.52 -13.77 -0.70
CA LYS A 94 4.92 -12.46 -0.92
C LYS A 94 5.87 -11.32 -0.54
N LEU A 95 6.67 -11.50 0.50
CA LEU A 95 7.67 -10.51 0.91
C LEU A 95 8.85 -10.44 -0.06
N ALA A 96 9.30 -11.59 -0.57
CA ALA A 96 10.37 -11.63 -1.58
C ALA A 96 9.98 -10.81 -2.81
N ARG A 97 8.75 -11.01 -3.32
CA ARG A 97 8.20 -10.19 -4.41
C ARG A 97 8.01 -8.73 -4.01
N ALA A 98 7.48 -8.47 -2.81
CA ALA A 98 7.26 -7.11 -2.34
C ALA A 98 8.59 -6.32 -2.19
N LYS A 99 9.70 -7.01 -1.92
CA LYS A 99 11.03 -6.39 -1.80
C LYS A 99 11.51 -5.77 -3.11
N GLU A 100 11.13 -6.31 -4.25
CA GLU A 100 11.43 -5.74 -5.58
C GLU A 100 10.83 -4.33 -5.75
N PHE A 101 9.81 -3.98 -4.95
CA PHE A 101 9.12 -2.69 -4.97
C PHE A 101 9.65 -1.68 -3.95
N GLY A 102 10.81 -1.94 -3.34
CA GLY A 102 11.50 -0.95 -2.49
C GLY A 102 11.31 -1.12 -0.98
N LEU A 103 10.91 -2.31 -0.50
CA LEU A 103 10.98 -2.59 0.94
C LEU A 103 12.44 -2.64 1.39
N THR A 104 12.76 -1.86 2.43
CA THR A 104 14.06 -1.87 3.11
C THR A 104 14.21 -3.15 3.92
N GLU A 105 13.23 -3.45 4.78
CA GLU A 105 13.17 -4.68 5.58
C GLU A 105 11.73 -5.21 5.65
N SER A 106 11.58 -6.51 5.93
CA SER A 106 10.26 -7.11 6.07
C SER A 106 10.25 -8.34 6.97
N VAL A 107 9.07 -8.67 7.50
CA VAL A 107 8.87 -9.80 8.41
C VAL A 107 7.60 -10.56 8.06
N VAL A 108 7.69 -11.89 8.11
CA VAL A 108 6.51 -12.75 8.03
C VAL A 108 5.79 -12.69 9.37
N VAL A 109 4.50 -12.38 9.35
CA VAL A 109 3.64 -12.44 10.52
C VAL A 109 2.77 -13.68 10.40
N ALA A 110 3.16 -14.74 11.09
CA ALA A 110 2.55 -16.06 10.96
C ALA A 110 1.31 -16.20 11.85
N ASN A 111 1.44 -15.82 13.13
CA ASN A 111 0.40 -16.07 14.12
C ASN A 111 0.16 -14.88 15.06
N ASP A 112 1.21 -14.13 15.42
CA ASP A 112 1.13 -13.08 16.44
C ASP A 112 1.62 -11.73 15.91
N SER A 113 0.85 -10.66 16.20
CA SER A 113 1.22 -9.29 15.86
C SER A 113 2.47 -8.79 16.60
N SER A 114 2.84 -9.42 17.72
CA SER A 114 4.10 -9.13 18.42
C SER A 114 5.34 -9.35 17.52
N GLU A 115 5.26 -10.26 16.55
CA GLU A 115 6.35 -10.57 15.61
C GLU A 115 6.81 -9.34 14.81
N PHE A 116 5.87 -8.49 14.35
CA PHE A 116 6.24 -7.28 13.63
C PHE A 116 6.64 -6.13 14.56
N ALA A 117 6.07 -6.05 15.77
CA ALA A 117 6.47 -5.03 16.73
C ALA A 117 7.95 -5.20 17.14
N GLU A 118 8.38 -6.43 17.40
CA GLU A 118 9.77 -6.75 17.69
C GLU A 118 10.70 -6.56 16.48
N ALA A 119 10.20 -6.87 15.27
CA ALA A 119 10.95 -6.57 14.05
C ALA A 119 11.17 -5.05 13.86
N VAL A 120 10.13 -4.24 14.07
CA VAL A 120 10.23 -2.77 14.00
C VAL A 120 11.25 -2.25 15.00
N LYS A 121 11.23 -2.70 16.25
CA LYS A 121 12.25 -2.30 17.25
C LYS A 121 13.66 -2.59 16.76
N ARG A 122 13.91 -3.79 16.23
CA ARG A 122 15.22 -4.17 15.69
C ARG A 122 15.65 -3.30 14.50
N TRP A 123 14.75 -3.03 13.55
CA TRP A 123 15.06 -2.22 12.36
C TRP A 123 15.28 -0.74 12.67
N THR A 124 14.69 -0.27 13.77
CA THR A 124 14.64 1.15 14.11
C THR A 124 15.44 1.52 15.36
N ASN A 125 16.19 0.57 15.94
CA ASN A 125 16.88 0.72 17.22
C ASN A 125 15.94 1.26 18.31
N ASP A 126 14.83 0.57 18.52
CA ASP A 126 13.76 0.87 19.50
C ASP A 126 13.00 2.20 19.29
N ALA A 127 13.28 2.93 18.21
CA ALA A 127 12.62 4.21 17.97
C ALA A 127 11.15 4.05 17.49
N GLY A 128 10.85 3.01 16.71
CA GLY A 128 9.54 2.80 16.08
C GLY A 128 9.41 3.41 14.68
N VAL A 129 8.19 3.43 14.13
CA VAL A 129 7.88 4.00 12.80
C VAL A 129 7.00 5.24 12.88
N ASP A 130 7.08 6.08 11.86
CA ASP A 130 6.42 7.39 11.79
C ASP A 130 4.99 7.29 11.21
N VAL A 131 4.76 6.34 10.30
CA VAL A 131 3.47 6.01 9.68
C VAL A 131 3.27 4.50 9.67
N ILE A 132 2.05 4.04 9.94
CA ILE A 132 1.60 2.68 9.68
C ILE A 132 0.41 2.72 8.72
N LEU A 133 0.53 2.04 7.57
CA LEU A 133 -0.57 1.77 6.64
C LEU A 133 -1.13 0.39 6.95
N ASP A 134 -2.33 0.36 7.52
CA ASP A 134 -2.96 -0.86 8.03
C ASP A 134 -4.10 -1.36 7.13
N LEU A 135 -3.85 -2.53 6.51
CA LEU A 135 -4.81 -3.30 5.70
C LEU A 135 -5.41 -4.49 6.47
N VAL A 136 -5.00 -4.68 7.73
CA VAL A 136 -5.34 -5.83 8.57
C VAL A 136 -6.39 -5.47 9.61
N GLY A 137 -6.20 -4.38 10.35
CA GLY A 137 -7.18 -3.86 11.29
C GLY A 137 -7.10 -4.52 12.67
N ALA A 138 -8.23 -4.99 13.19
CA ALA A 138 -8.43 -5.27 14.62
C ALA A 138 -7.31 -6.07 15.31
N ALA A 139 -6.83 -7.15 14.69
CA ALA A 139 -5.82 -8.03 15.29
C ALA A 139 -4.45 -7.35 15.49
N TYR A 140 -4.16 -6.28 14.73
CA TYR A 140 -2.85 -5.61 14.76
C TYR A 140 -2.87 -4.30 15.58
N LEU A 141 -4.05 -3.82 15.99
CA LEU A 141 -4.19 -2.49 16.59
C LEU A 141 -3.22 -2.25 17.75
N LYS A 142 -3.19 -3.15 18.74
CA LYS A 142 -2.33 -2.97 19.91
C LYS A 142 -0.85 -2.87 19.52
N ALA A 143 -0.37 -3.83 18.73
CA ALA A 143 1.01 -3.86 18.27
C ALA A 143 1.36 -2.64 17.38
N ASN A 144 0.40 -2.12 16.62
CA ASN A 144 0.56 -0.89 15.84
C ASN A 144 0.78 0.34 16.74
N LEU A 145 -0.02 0.50 17.78
CA LEU A 145 0.16 1.60 18.74
C LEU A 145 1.53 1.52 19.45
N ASP A 146 1.97 0.29 19.75
CA ASP A 146 3.27 0.03 20.39
C ASP A 146 4.44 0.31 19.43
N ALA A 147 4.30 0.02 18.13
CA ALA A 147 5.33 0.23 17.10
C ALA A 147 5.50 1.68 16.63
N LEU A 148 4.52 2.56 16.91
CA LEU A 148 4.58 3.97 16.52
C LEU A 148 5.51 4.81 17.39
N VAL A 149 6.17 5.80 16.77
CA VAL A 149 6.92 6.86 17.45
C VAL A 149 6.00 7.89 18.13
N LEU A 150 6.59 8.79 18.92
CA LEU A 150 5.91 10.02 19.37
C LEU A 150 5.41 10.82 18.16
N LYS A 151 4.12 11.18 18.16
CA LYS A 151 3.38 11.83 17.05
C LYS A 151 3.21 10.97 15.79
N GLY A 152 3.41 9.65 15.91
CA GLY A 152 3.17 8.71 14.83
C GLY A 152 1.73 8.70 14.33
N ARG A 153 1.54 8.25 13.09
CA ARG A 153 0.22 8.15 12.44
C ARG A 153 -0.13 6.71 12.11
N LEU A 154 -1.29 6.26 12.56
CA LEU A 154 -1.92 5.02 12.12
C LEU A 154 -3.03 5.37 11.15
N ILE A 155 -3.00 4.80 9.94
CA ILE A 155 -4.12 4.88 9.01
C ILE A 155 -4.70 3.51 8.72
N PHE A 156 -6.00 3.36 8.95
CA PHE A 156 -6.77 2.18 8.59
C PHE A 156 -7.35 2.35 7.19
N VAL A 157 -7.06 1.36 6.34
CA VAL A 157 -7.59 1.23 4.98
C VAL A 157 -8.39 -0.07 4.85
N GLY A 158 -8.01 -1.12 5.59
CA GLY A 158 -8.66 -2.42 5.53
C GLY A 158 -8.92 -3.05 6.91
N THR A 159 -9.92 -3.91 6.97
CA THR A 159 -10.36 -4.58 8.21
C THR A 159 -10.41 -6.11 8.04
N THR A 160 -9.43 -6.70 7.35
CA THR A 160 -9.44 -8.14 7.01
C THR A 160 -9.42 -9.06 8.23
N SER A 161 -8.88 -8.60 9.37
CA SER A 161 -8.91 -9.30 10.66
C SER A 161 -10.05 -8.87 11.59
N GLY A 162 -10.92 -7.97 11.13
CA GLY A 162 -12.03 -7.42 11.90
C GLY A 162 -12.02 -5.90 11.96
N ALA A 163 -13.21 -5.32 12.08
CA ALA A 163 -13.43 -3.86 12.11
C ALA A 163 -13.57 -3.28 13.53
N LYS A 164 -13.51 -4.12 14.57
CA LYS A 164 -13.70 -3.73 15.97
C LYS A 164 -12.53 -4.20 16.80
N ALA A 165 -11.93 -3.28 17.56
CA ALA A 165 -10.88 -3.57 18.51
C ALA A 165 -10.97 -2.58 19.69
N GLU A 166 -10.39 -2.97 20.81
CA GLU A 166 -10.25 -2.13 21.99
C GLU A 166 -8.97 -1.30 21.89
N ILE A 167 -9.06 -0.03 22.26
CA ILE A 167 -7.92 0.91 22.25
C ILE A 167 -7.59 1.34 23.68
N ASP A 168 -6.32 1.20 24.06
CA ASP A 168 -5.80 1.86 25.25
C ASP A 168 -5.46 3.31 24.92
N TYR A 169 -6.34 4.22 25.34
CA TYR A 169 -6.15 5.66 25.15
C TYR A 169 -4.89 6.19 25.82
N SER A 170 -4.38 5.52 26.86
CA SER A 170 -3.16 5.93 27.55
C SER A 170 -1.98 5.92 26.58
N VAL A 171 -1.84 4.89 25.75
CA VAL A 171 -0.77 4.79 24.75
C VAL A 171 -0.89 5.92 23.72
N ALA A 172 -2.10 6.13 23.20
CA ALA A 172 -2.38 7.18 22.22
C ALA A 172 -2.08 8.58 22.77
N MET A 173 -2.45 8.86 24.02
CA MET A 173 -2.23 10.15 24.69
C MET A 173 -0.73 10.40 24.95
N HIS A 174 -0.01 9.44 25.53
CA HIS A 174 1.40 9.60 25.86
C HIS A 174 2.26 9.77 24.60
N LYS A 175 1.95 9.03 23.54
CA LYS A 175 2.63 9.15 22.25
C LYS A 175 2.01 10.21 21.33
N ARG A 176 0.94 10.91 21.73
CA ARG A 176 0.25 11.94 20.92
C ARG A 176 -0.07 11.46 19.51
N LEU A 177 -0.56 10.23 19.40
CA LEU A 177 -0.78 9.56 18.12
C LEU A 177 -1.92 10.21 17.34
N ARG A 178 -1.85 10.10 16.01
CA ARG A 178 -2.97 10.34 15.12
C ARG A 178 -3.49 9.00 14.61
N ILE A 179 -4.79 8.77 14.76
CA ILE A 179 -5.46 7.56 14.32
C ILE A 179 -6.50 7.98 13.29
N ILE A 180 -6.34 7.51 12.06
CA ILE A 180 -7.08 7.96 10.88
C ILE A 180 -7.79 6.76 10.27
N GLY A 181 -9.07 6.91 9.98
CA GLY A 181 -9.80 6.00 9.10
C GLY A 181 -9.99 6.67 7.74
N THR A 182 -9.74 5.94 6.67
CA THR A 182 -10.12 6.37 5.33
C THR A 182 -11.02 5.30 4.71
N ASN A 183 -11.94 5.74 3.87
CA ASN A 183 -12.61 4.88 2.91
C ASN A 183 -12.19 5.37 1.52
N GLU A 184 -12.29 4.49 0.53
CA GLU A 184 -12.09 4.90 -0.86
C GLU A 184 -13.26 5.80 -1.26
N ALA A 185 -13.13 7.11 -0.98
CA ALA A 185 -13.92 8.11 -1.68
C ALA A 185 -13.33 8.22 -3.08
N VAL A 186 -14.16 8.01 -4.10
CA VAL A 186 -13.83 8.31 -5.49
C VAL A 186 -13.48 9.79 -5.57
N SER A 187 -12.20 10.10 -5.37
CA SER A 187 -11.66 11.44 -5.49
C SER A 187 -11.17 11.63 -6.92
N SER A 188 -11.28 12.85 -7.42
CA SER A 188 -10.74 13.13 -8.73
C SER A 188 -9.22 12.94 -8.74
N PHE A 189 -8.64 12.54 -9.88
CA PHE A 189 -7.18 12.55 -10.06
C PHE A 189 -6.58 13.94 -9.77
N ARG A 190 -7.38 15.01 -9.91
CA ARG A 190 -7.02 16.39 -9.55
C ARG A 190 -6.94 16.64 -8.04
N GLU A 191 -7.88 16.12 -7.26
CA GLU A 191 -7.94 16.31 -5.80
C GLU A 191 -6.87 15.51 -5.06
N CYS A 192 -6.49 14.34 -5.57
CA CYS A 192 -5.31 13.64 -5.06
C CYS A 192 -4.02 14.47 -5.23
N GLY A 193 -4.05 15.60 -5.94
CA GLY A 193 -2.88 16.47 -6.08
C GLY A 193 -1.73 15.76 -6.78
N LEU A 194 -1.99 14.64 -7.47
CA LEU A 194 -1.05 13.98 -8.36
C LEU A 194 -0.67 15.05 -9.38
N PRO A 195 0.53 15.65 -9.30
CA PRO A 195 0.88 16.69 -10.24
C PRO A 195 0.85 16.07 -11.63
N TYR A 196 0.60 16.91 -12.64
CA TYR A 196 0.84 16.59 -14.04
C TYR A 196 2.21 15.90 -14.30
N GLY A 197 3.14 15.92 -13.33
CA GLY A 197 4.42 15.19 -13.32
C GLY A 197 4.36 13.68 -13.04
N LEU A 198 3.25 13.06 -12.60
CA LEU A 198 3.17 11.58 -12.61
C LEU A 198 2.99 10.99 -14.02
N ARG A 199 2.70 11.80 -15.06
CA ARG A 199 2.87 11.35 -16.46
C ARG A 199 4.31 10.88 -16.70
N ASP A 200 5.28 11.59 -16.14
CA ASP A 200 6.70 11.27 -16.29
C ASP A 200 7.17 10.31 -15.19
N SER A 201 6.67 10.43 -13.95
CA SER A 201 7.12 9.56 -12.85
C SER A 201 6.55 8.14 -12.90
N LEU A 202 5.31 7.93 -13.39
CA LEU A 202 4.79 6.57 -13.67
C LEU A 202 5.62 5.89 -14.78
N CYS A 203 6.22 6.66 -15.70
CA CYS A 203 7.15 6.14 -16.69
C CYS A 203 8.52 5.76 -16.09
N THR A 204 8.90 6.31 -14.93
CA THR A 204 10.17 5.99 -14.23
C THR A 204 10.03 4.98 -13.09
N LEU A 205 8.81 4.66 -12.64
CA LEU A 205 8.57 3.48 -11.81
C LEU A 205 8.91 2.26 -12.69
N GLN A 206 10.08 1.68 -12.46
CA GLN A 206 10.61 0.55 -13.23
C GLN A 206 9.59 -0.60 -13.34
N PRO A 207 9.68 -1.37 -14.44
CA PRO A 207 8.51 -1.78 -15.20
C PRO A 207 7.79 -2.95 -14.54
N PHE A 208 6.47 -2.94 -14.63
CA PHE A 208 5.51 -4.00 -14.29
C PHE A 208 5.77 -5.38 -14.94
N ARG A 209 6.92 -5.59 -15.61
CA ARG A 209 7.24 -6.77 -16.41
C ARG A 209 7.56 -8.04 -15.61
N SER A 210 7.99 -7.95 -14.34
CA SER A 210 8.39 -9.14 -13.55
C SER A 210 7.28 -9.80 -12.74
N VAL A 211 6.08 -9.19 -12.68
CA VAL A 211 5.07 -9.54 -11.67
C VAL A 211 4.06 -10.58 -12.17
N LEU A 212 3.98 -10.79 -13.49
CA LEU A 212 2.95 -11.63 -14.12
C LEU A 212 3.49 -12.78 -14.99
N THR A 213 4.79 -13.07 -14.98
CA THR A 213 5.24 -14.34 -15.58
C THR A 213 4.81 -15.52 -14.70
N PRO A 214 3.94 -16.44 -15.17
CA PRO A 214 3.73 -17.69 -14.47
C PRO A 214 5.07 -18.45 -14.41
N PRO A 215 5.30 -19.31 -13.38
CA PRO A 215 6.52 -20.10 -13.32
C PRO A 215 6.68 -20.88 -14.64
N PRO A 216 7.92 -21.11 -15.12
CA PRO A 216 8.13 -21.92 -16.31
C PRO A 216 7.64 -23.34 -16.00
N HIS A 217 6.45 -23.68 -16.47
CA HIS A 217 6.00 -25.06 -16.54
C HIS A 217 6.81 -25.79 -17.62
N GLY A 218 7.98 -26.28 -17.22
CA GLY A 218 8.65 -27.37 -17.89
C GLY A 218 8.13 -28.69 -17.35
N CYS A 219 6.96 -29.14 -17.80
CA CYS A 219 6.61 -30.56 -17.75
C CYS A 219 5.78 -30.91 -18.98
N ASN A 220 6.45 -31.50 -19.95
CA ASN A 220 5.87 -32.16 -21.12
C ASN A 220 4.91 -33.27 -20.67
N THR A 221 3.66 -33.22 -21.11
CA THR A 221 2.95 -34.42 -21.56
C THR A 221 2.09 -34.08 -22.77
N ARG A 222 2.52 -34.60 -23.92
CA ARG A 222 1.67 -34.80 -25.09
C ARG A 222 0.52 -35.72 -24.69
N TYR A 223 -0.70 -35.40 -25.11
CA TYR A 223 -1.63 -36.40 -25.60
C TYR A 223 -2.37 -35.83 -26.81
N GLU A 224 -2.57 -36.72 -27.77
CA GLU A 224 -3.32 -36.57 -29.01
C GLU A 224 -4.77 -36.09 -28.80
#